data_AF-A0A8C4JGR2-F1
#
_entry.id   AF-A0A8C4JGR2-F1
#
_cell.length_a   1.000
_cell.length_b   1.000
_cell.length_c   1.000
_cell.angle_alpha   90.00
_cell.angle_beta   90.00
_cell.angle_gamma   90.00
#
_symmetry.space_group_name_H-M   'P 1'
#
loop_
_entity.id
_entity.type
_entity.pdbx_description
1 polymer ?
#
loop_
_entity_poly.entity_id
_entity_poly.type
_entity_poly.pdbx_seq_one_letter_code
_entity_poly.pdbx_strand_id
1 'polypeptide(L)'
;MASEAKQRLSCLPYLNILFLIGKHKLESSGLPRGCLLYKTLQAQMLDMLDIEGLYPLYNRVEQYLEEFPEERSTLQIDGPYNEAFYEKLLDLSNEDDGTVAFALTKVQQYRIAMTAKDCSIMIALSPCLQDECSEQRPVVLASKSRFTFSVSVLDLDLKPYESIPHQYKLDGKIVNYYLKNVQAKDDPVMSSLFKESEDCTLVLHKV
;
A
#
# COMPACT_ATOMS: atom_id res chain seq x y z
N MET A 1 14.12 -32.79 3.56
CA MET A 1 12.77 -32.24 3.31
C MET A 1 12.54 -30.82 3.86
N ALA A 2 13.57 -30.12 4.35
CA ALA A 2 13.49 -28.71 4.75
C ALA A 2 13.69 -27.71 3.59
N SER A 3 13.86 -28.17 2.35
CA SER A 3 14.16 -27.32 1.19
C SER A 3 12.93 -26.91 0.37
N GLU A 4 11.82 -27.66 0.41
CA GLU A 4 10.64 -27.41 -0.45
C GLU A 4 9.69 -26.34 0.09
N ALA A 5 9.62 -26.15 1.42
CA ALA A 5 8.76 -25.11 2.02
C ALA A 5 9.31 -23.68 1.77
N LYS A 6 10.62 -23.56 1.51
CA LYS A 6 11.26 -22.28 1.15
C LYS A 6 11.04 -21.92 -0.33
N GLN A 7 10.65 -22.90 -1.14
CA GLN A 7 10.61 -22.79 -2.61
C GLN A 7 9.25 -22.35 -3.16
N ARG A 8 8.19 -22.35 -2.34
CA ARG A 8 6.86 -21.86 -2.74
C ARG A 8 6.56 -20.42 -2.34
N LEU A 9 7.29 -19.86 -1.37
CA LEU A 9 7.23 -18.42 -1.06
C LEU A 9 8.04 -17.56 -2.04
N SER A 10 8.92 -18.17 -2.85
CA SER A 10 9.84 -17.47 -3.76
C SER A 10 9.27 -17.23 -5.17
N CYS A 11 7.99 -17.50 -5.42
CA CYS A 11 7.38 -17.37 -6.76
C CYS A 11 6.51 -16.11 -6.95
N LEU A 12 6.51 -15.16 -6.01
CA LEU A 12 5.85 -13.87 -6.18
C LEU A 12 6.83 -12.75 -5.78
N PRO A 13 7.43 -12.01 -6.73
CA PRO A 13 8.40 -10.97 -6.42
C PRO A 13 7.83 -9.89 -5.46
N TYR A 14 6.51 -9.69 -5.47
CA TYR A 14 5.81 -8.74 -4.60
C TYR A 14 5.72 -9.15 -3.13
N LEU A 15 5.79 -10.44 -2.80
CA LEU A 15 5.71 -10.91 -1.41
C LEU A 15 7.02 -10.65 -0.64
N ASN A 16 8.15 -10.57 -1.35
CA ASN A 16 9.45 -10.24 -0.77
C ASN A 16 9.50 -8.79 -0.25
N ILE A 17 8.80 -7.86 -0.92
CA ILE A 17 8.64 -6.47 -0.48
C ILE A 17 8.04 -6.42 0.92
N LEU A 18 6.95 -7.14 1.17
CA LEU A 18 6.30 -7.20 2.47
C LEU A 18 7.14 -7.93 3.54
N PHE A 19 8.04 -8.82 3.14
CA PHE A 19 8.81 -9.65 4.07
C PHE A 19 9.97 -8.90 4.73
N LEU A 20 10.63 -7.96 4.03
CA LEU A 20 11.85 -7.32 4.50
C LEU A 20 11.66 -5.94 5.16
N ILE A 21 10.58 -5.21 4.88
CA ILE A 21 10.32 -3.92 5.55
C ILE A 21 10.08 -4.09 7.07
N GLY A 22 9.94 -5.33 7.56
CA GLY A 22 9.87 -5.65 8.98
C GLY A 22 11.15 -5.41 9.81
N LYS A 23 12.24 -4.88 9.24
CA LYS A 23 13.54 -4.72 9.93
C LYS A 23 13.83 -3.35 10.58
N HIS A 24 12.95 -2.35 10.48
CA HIS A 24 13.22 -1.05 11.11
C HIS A 24 12.49 -0.79 12.44
N LYS A 25 13.25 -0.26 13.40
CA LYS A 25 12.80 0.16 14.73
C LYS A 25 12.13 1.55 14.63
N LEU A 26 10.91 1.59 14.10
CA LEU A 26 10.00 2.72 14.29
C LEU A 26 9.08 2.41 15.49
N GLU A 27 8.70 3.47 16.21
CA GLU A 27 7.88 3.48 17.42
C GLU A 27 6.62 2.62 17.29
N SER A 28 6.08 2.17 18.42
CA SER A 28 5.03 1.14 18.45
C SER A 28 3.79 1.58 17.67
N SER A 29 3.70 1.18 16.40
CA SER A 29 2.49 1.30 15.54
C SER A 29 1.22 0.67 16.14
N GLY A 30 1.27 0.17 17.38
CA GLY A 30 0.27 -0.68 18.01
C GLY A 30 0.21 -2.09 17.41
N LEU A 31 0.70 -2.28 16.18
CA LEU A 31 0.61 -3.53 15.43
C LEU A 31 1.79 -4.47 15.72
N PRO A 32 1.55 -5.79 15.83
CA PRO A 32 2.62 -6.77 15.93
C PRO A 32 3.53 -6.75 14.68
N ARG A 33 4.85 -6.64 14.88
CA ARG A 33 5.86 -6.50 13.78
C ARG A 33 5.85 -7.61 12.72
N GLY A 34 5.26 -8.75 13.02
CA GLY A 34 5.13 -9.87 12.08
C GLY A 34 3.78 -9.97 11.36
N CYS A 35 2.78 -9.19 11.78
CA CYS A 35 1.44 -9.31 11.21
C CYS A 35 1.36 -8.68 9.82
N LEU A 36 0.40 -9.14 9.03
CA LEU A 36 0.22 -8.66 7.66
C LEU A 36 -0.10 -7.16 7.59
N LEU A 37 -0.89 -6.65 8.54
CA LEU A 37 -1.23 -5.23 8.61
C LEU A 37 0.00 -4.36 8.83
N TYR A 38 0.91 -4.78 9.71
CA TYR A 38 2.16 -4.06 9.94
C TYR A 38 3.00 -4.00 8.66
N LYS A 39 3.15 -5.13 7.97
CA LYS A 39 3.91 -5.20 6.72
C LYS A 39 3.27 -4.36 5.60
N THR A 40 1.95 -4.35 5.52
CA THR A 40 1.20 -3.53 4.55
C THR A 40 1.40 -2.04 4.86
N LEU A 41 1.27 -1.64 6.11
CA LEU A 41 1.53 -0.27 6.57
C LEU A 41 2.96 0.17 6.21
N GLN A 42 3.95 -0.70 6.44
CA GLN A 42 5.32 -0.40 6.08
C GLN A 42 5.51 -0.11 4.57
N ALA A 43 4.81 -0.82 3.69
CA ALA A 43 4.82 -0.52 2.26
C ALA A 43 4.07 0.78 1.93
N GLN A 44 2.96 1.07 2.61
CA GLN A 44 2.23 2.34 2.48
C GLN A 44 3.09 3.55 2.88
N MET A 45 3.97 3.38 3.88
CA MET A 45 4.88 4.42 4.38
C MET A 45 6.03 4.76 3.42
N LEU A 46 6.19 4.06 2.30
CA LEU A 46 7.12 4.47 1.24
C LEU A 46 6.70 5.82 0.62
N ASP A 47 5.43 6.22 0.75
CA ASP A 47 4.96 7.56 0.45
C ASP A 47 5.33 8.55 1.56
N MET A 48 6.62 8.91 1.62
CA MET A 48 7.15 9.80 2.67
C MET A 48 6.97 11.29 2.37
N LEU A 49 6.77 11.66 1.09
CA LEU A 49 6.70 13.05 0.65
C LEU A 49 5.27 13.56 0.47
N ASP A 50 4.29 12.65 0.52
CA ASP A 50 2.92 12.87 0.03
C ASP A 50 2.89 13.26 -1.46
N ILE A 51 1.69 13.25 -2.05
CA ILE A 51 1.52 13.55 -3.47
C ILE A 51 1.92 14.99 -3.82
N GLU A 52 1.73 15.95 -2.91
CA GLU A 52 2.15 17.34 -3.11
C GLU A 52 3.68 17.47 -3.18
N GLY A 53 4.42 16.75 -2.32
CA GLY A 53 5.88 16.74 -2.33
C GLY A 53 6.48 15.87 -3.43
N LEU A 54 5.77 14.83 -3.87
CA LEU A 54 6.19 13.95 -4.96
C LEU A 54 6.02 14.59 -6.33
N TYR A 55 4.93 15.34 -6.56
CA TYR A 55 4.57 15.82 -7.89
C TYR A 55 5.68 16.66 -8.59
N PRO A 56 6.45 17.51 -7.89
CA PRO A 56 7.64 18.15 -8.46
C PRO A 56 8.71 17.17 -8.94
N LEU A 57 8.92 16.05 -8.24
CA LEU A 57 9.87 15.00 -8.64
C LEU A 57 9.36 14.24 -9.86
N TYR A 58 8.07 13.95 -9.93
CA TYR A 58 7.44 13.42 -11.14
C TYR A 58 7.70 14.32 -12.35
N ASN A 59 7.46 15.62 -12.23
CA ASN A 59 7.70 16.58 -13.32
C ASN A 59 9.17 16.62 -13.75
N ARG A 60 10.13 16.43 -12.83
CA ARG A 60 11.56 16.34 -13.17
C ARG A 60 11.85 15.12 -14.04
N VAL A 61 11.25 13.98 -13.73
CA VAL A 61 11.38 12.77 -14.55
C VAL A 61 10.72 12.97 -15.91
N GLU A 62 9.54 13.57 -15.97
CA GLU A 62 8.86 13.88 -17.24
C GLU A 62 9.69 14.80 -18.13
N GLN A 63 10.25 15.88 -17.59
CA GLN A 63 11.12 16.79 -18.34
C GLN A 63 12.32 16.06 -18.93
N TYR A 64 12.94 15.17 -18.16
CA TYR A 64 14.03 14.33 -18.66
C TYR A 64 13.59 13.40 -19.80
N LEU A 65 12.41 12.79 -19.69
CA LEU A 65 11.87 11.90 -20.72
C LEU A 65 11.35 12.64 -21.96
N GLU A 66 10.96 13.90 -21.83
CA GLU A 66 10.64 14.77 -22.97
C GLU A 66 11.90 15.04 -23.80
N GLU A 67 13.04 15.24 -23.15
CA GLU A 67 14.35 15.42 -23.80
C GLU A 67 14.94 14.11 -24.33
N PHE A 68 14.77 13.01 -23.59
CA PHE A 68 15.34 11.68 -23.89
C PHE A 68 14.27 10.57 -23.84
N PRO A 69 13.33 10.49 -24.81
CA PRO A 69 12.22 9.54 -24.78
C PRO A 69 12.65 8.07 -24.76
N GLU A 70 13.77 7.73 -25.39
CA GLU A 70 14.35 6.39 -25.45
C GLU A 70 14.77 5.84 -24.07
N GLU A 71 15.12 6.73 -23.14
CA GLU A 71 15.60 6.38 -21.80
C GLU A 71 14.50 5.80 -20.91
N ARG A 72 13.21 5.95 -21.27
CA ARG A 72 12.10 5.33 -20.53
C ARG A 72 12.31 3.83 -20.29
N SER A 73 12.80 3.14 -21.33
CA SER A 73 13.07 1.71 -21.27
C SER A 73 14.30 1.38 -20.42
N THR A 74 15.39 2.15 -20.57
CA THR A 74 16.63 2.04 -19.80
C THR A 74 16.39 2.27 -18.30
N LEU A 75 15.55 3.24 -17.96
CA LEU A 75 15.15 3.59 -16.61
C LEU A 75 14.18 2.58 -15.98
N GLN A 76 13.69 1.60 -16.75
CA GLN A 76 12.79 0.53 -16.30
C GLN A 76 11.52 1.08 -15.64
N ILE A 77 10.97 2.18 -16.17
CA ILE A 77 9.77 2.83 -15.60
C ILE A 77 8.59 1.85 -15.57
N ASP A 78 8.43 1.09 -16.66
CA ASP A 78 7.37 0.09 -16.84
C ASP A 78 7.87 -1.34 -16.61
N GLY A 79 9.02 -1.50 -15.96
CA GLY A 79 9.66 -2.77 -15.69
C GLY A 79 10.79 -3.13 -16.66
N PRO A 80 11.32 -4.36 -16.58
CA PRO A 80 10.82 -5.48 -15.76
C PRO A 80 10.99 -5.25 -14.25
N TYR A 81 10.00 -5.68 -13.46
CA TYR A 81 10.02 -5.60 -11.99
C TYR A 81 10.78 -6.79 -11.39
N ASN A 82 12.11 -6.75 -11.52
CA ASN A 82 13.02 -7.80 -11.05
C ASN A 82 13.74 -7.41 -9.75
N GLU A 83 14.71 -8.22 -9.31
CA GLU A 83 15.43 -7.96 -8.06
C GLU A 83 16.27 -6.67 -8.09
N ALA A 84 16.78 -6.26 -9.26
CA ALA A 84 17.49 -4.98 -9.36
C ALA A 84 16.55 -3.78 -9.16
N PHE A 85 15.31 -3.88 -9.65
CA PHE A 85 14.25 -2.91 -9.34
C PHE A 85 13.96 -2.90 -7.84
N TYR A 86 13.87 -4.09 -7.22
CA TYR A 86 13.63 -4.22 -5.79
C TYR A 86 14.72 -3.55 -4.94
N GLU A 87 16.00 -3.79 -5.22
CA GLU A 87 17.12 -3.21 -4.48
C GLU A 87 17.13 -1.67 -4.53
N LYS A 88 16.74 -1.06 -5.68
CA LYS A 88 16.63 0.41 -5.79
C LYS A 88 15.60 0.99 -4.82
N LEU A 89 14.52 0.27 -4.52
CA LEU A 89 13.47 0.75 -3.62
C LEU A 89 13.90 0.77 -2.15
N LEU A 90 14.97 0.07 -1.80
CA LEU A 90 15.50 0.04 -0.44
C LEU A 90 16.23 1.32 -0.05
N ASP A 91 16.52 2.21 -1.01
CA ASP A 91 17.05 3.53 -0.72
C ASP A 91 15.97 4.44 -0.12
N LEU A 92 15.98 4.56 1.21
CA LEU A 92 15.06 5.39 1.97
C LEU A 92 15.61 6.80 2.24
N SER A 93 16.67 7.24 1.56
CA SER A 93 17.16 8.61 1.65
C SER A 93 16.05 9.60 1.32
N ASN A 94 15.88 10.64 2.12
CA ASN A 94 14.88 11.69 1.91
C ASN A 94 15.49 13.01 1.44
N GLU A 95 16.80 13.09 1.34
CA GLU A 95 17.49 14.29 0.90
C GLU A 95 17.52 14.30 -0.64
N ASP A 96 16.84 15.28 -1.23
CA ASP A 96 16.84 15.48 -2.68
C ASP A 96 18.19 16.02 -3.13
N ASP A 97 18.95 15.17 -3.83
CA ASP A 97 20.25 15.50 -4.41
C ASP A 97 20.13 16.23 -5.77
N GLY A 98 18.90 16.51 -6.23
CA GLY A 98 18.60 17.17 -7.49
C GLY A 98 18.66 16.25 -8.71
N THR A 99 18.98 14.96 -8.55
CA THR A 99 19.13 14.03 -9.67
C THR A 99 17.78 13.49 -10.17
N VAL A 100 17.77 13.03 -11.42
CA VAL A 100 16.64 12.26 -11.99
C VAL A 100 16.54 10.89 -11.34
N ALA A 101 17.67 10.31 -10.92
CA ALA A 101 17.70 9.01 -10.27
C ALA A 101 16.97 9.04 -8.91
N PHE A 102 17.25 10.04 -8.07
CA PHE A 102 16.52 10.25 -6.82
C PHE A 102 15.02 10.44 -7.05
N ALA A 103 14.67 11.35 -7.98
CA ALA A 103 13.28 11.63 -8.32
C ALA A 103 12.55 10.36 -8.79
N LEU A 104 13.18 9.56 -9.65
CA LEU A 104 12.63 8.30 -10.13
C LEU A 104 12.46 7.29 -9.00
N THR A 105 13.43 7.14 -8.10
CA THR A 105 13.30 6.25 -6.93
C THR A 105 12.08 6.62 -6.08
N LYS A 106 11.88 7.92 -5.80
CA LYS A 106 10.70 8.39 -5.05
C LYS A 106 9.40 8.14 -5.80
N VAL A 107 9.36 8.36 -7.11
CA VAL A 107 8.20 8.05 -7.95
C VAL A 107 7.86 6.56 -7.91
N GLN A 108 8.85 5.66 -7.98
CA GLN A 108 8.61 4.22 -7.89
C GLN A 108 8.14 3.78 -6.50
N GLN A 109 8.74 4.33 -5.44
CA GLN A 109 8.29 4.13 -4.05
C GLN A 109 6.84 4.55 -3.85
N TYR A 110 6.45 5.69 -4.39
CA TYR A 110 5.06 6.17 -4.34
C TYR A 110 4.09 5.22 -5.04
N ARG A 111 4.40 4.73 -6.25
CA ARG A 111 3.52 3.80 -6.97
C ARG A 111 3.26 2.52 -6.19
N ILE A 112 4.27 2.04 -5.46
CA ILE A 112 4.15 0.87 -4.58
C ILE A 112 3.31 1.20 -3.36
N ALA A 113 3.53 2.36 -2.74
CA ALA A 113 2.70 2.82 -1.62
C ALA A 113 1.23 2.93 -2.03
N MET A 114 0.93 3.52 -3.19
CA MET A 114 -0.43 3.61 -3.72
C MET A 114 -1.05 2.25 -4.01
N THR A 115 -0.25 1.27 -4.45
CA THR A 115 -0.71 -0.12 -4.61
C THR A 115 -1.07 -0.73 -3.25
N ALA A 116 -0.23 -0.53 -2.23
CA ALA A 116 -0.49 -1.02 -0.87
C ALA A 116 -1.64 -0.29 -0.16
N LYS A 117 -1.92 0.97 -0.50
CA LYS A 117 -3.08 1.73 -0.01
C LYS A 117 -4.40 1.19 -0.57
N ASP A 118 -4.38 0.70 -1.81
CA ASP A 118 -5.56 0.20 -2.54
C ASP A 118 -5.68 -1.34 -2.57
N CYS A 119 -4.84 -2.07 -1.82
CA CYS A 119 -4.88 -3.54 -1.80
C CYS A 119 -5.98 -4.09 -0.88
N SER A 120 -6.44 -5.30 -1.17
CA SER A 120 -7.44 -6.00 -0.35
C SER A 120 -6.80 -7.08 0.52
N ILE A 121 -7.29 -7.27 1.75
CA ILE A 121 -6.89 -8.38 2.63
C ILE A 121 -8.02 -9.38 2.72
N MET A 122 -7.78 -10.61 2.28
CA MET A 122 -8.72 -11.72 2.38
C MET A 122 -8.37 -12.61 3.57
N ILE A 123 -9.35 -12.86 4.44
CA ILE A 123 -9.24 -13.77 5.58
C ILE A 123 -10.25 -14.90 5.37
N ALA A 124 -9.75 -16.13 5.20
CA ALA A 124 -10.60 -17.32 5.11
C ALA A 124 -10.58 -18.08 6.44
N LEU A 125 -11.76 -18.44 6.94
CA LEU A 125 -11.96 -19.18 8.18
C LEU A 125 -12.61 -20.53 7.86
N SER A 126 -12.05 -21.62 8.37
CA SER A 126 -12.60 -22.97 8.20
C SER A 126 -12.69 -23.68 9.55
N PRO A 127 -13.86 -24.23 9.93
CA PRO A 127 -14.00 -25.02 11.15
C PRO A 127 -13.02 -26.20 11.21
N CYS A 128 -12.46 -26.49 12.39
CA CYS A 128 -11.52 -27.60 12.58
C CYS A 128 -12.02 -28.56 13.67
N LEU A 129 -12.05 -29.86 13.37
CA LEU A 129 -12.30 -30.94 14.34
C LEU A 129 -10.97 -31.36 14.99
N GLN A 130 -11.04 -31.89 16.21
CA GLN A 130 -9.95 -32.00 17.18
C GLN A 130 -8.82 -32.97 16.78
N ASP A 131 -9.05 -33.90 15.83
CA ASP A 131 -8.12 -34.99 15.49
C ASP A 131 -7.30 -34.80 14.19
N GLU A 132 -7.63 -33.83 13.34
CA GLU A 132 -6.95 -33.61 12.05
C GLU A 132 -5.97 -32.42 12.09
N CYS A 133 -5.45 -32.09 13.28
CA CYS A 133 -4.56 -30.93 13.45
C CYS A 133 -3.15 -31.27 12.97
N SER A 134 -2.97 -31.33 11.65
CA SER A 134 -1.66 -31.22 11.04
C SER A 134 -1.02 -29.92 11.54
N GLU A 135 0.17 -29.99 12.13
CA GLU A 135 0.86 -28.92 12.90
C GLU A 135 1.19 -27.61 12.13
N GLN A 136 0.66 -27.42 10.93
CA GLN A 136 1.14 -26.41 10.00
C GLN A 136 0.24 -25.18 9.84
N ARG A 137 -0.98 -25.17 10.37
CA ARG A 137 -1.91 -24.03 10.19
C ARG A 137 -2.27 -23.36 11.52
N PRO A 138 -2.20 -22.02 11.57
CA PRO A 138 -2.55 -21.29 12.77
C PRO A 138 -4.05 -21.45 13.07
N VAL A 139 -4.36 -21.71 14.35
CA VAL A 139 -5.73 -21.97 14.84
C VAL A 139 -6.14 -20.80 15.73
N VAL A 140 -7.35 -20.29 15.51
CA VAL A 140 -8.00 -19.31 16.38
C VAL A 140 -9.14 -19.97 17.12
N LEU A 141 -9.20 -19.73 18.43
CA LEU A 141 -10.29 -20.16 19.29
C LEU A 141 -11.30 -19.02 19.43
N ALA A 142 -12.55 -19.27 19.02
CA ALA A 142 -13.64 -18.33 19.19
C ALA A 142 -14.75 -19.01 20.00
N SER A 143 -14.82 -18.70 21.29
CA SER A 143 -15.77 -19.27 22.26
C SER A 143 -15.71 -20.80 22.30
N LYS A 144 -16.64 -21.49 21.62
CA LYS A 144 -16.79 -22.96 21.61
C LYS A 144 -16.32 -23.61 20.31
N SER A 145 -15.84 -22.81 19.35
CA SER A 145 -15.48 -23.27 18.01
C SER A 145 -14.00 -23.00 17.73
N ARG A 146 -13.37 -23.91 16.98
CA ARG A 146 -11.99 -23.79 16.52
C ARG A 146 -12.00 -23.55 15.02
N PHE A 147 -11.24 -22.55 14.59
CA PHE A 147 -11.08 -22.23 13.18
C PHE A 147 -9.61 -22.32 12.79
N THR A 148 -9.33 -22.99 11.69
CA THR A 148 -8.10 -22.71 10.94
C THR A 148 -8.34 -21.46 10.10
N PHE A 149 -7.29 -20.67 9.91
CA PHE A 149 -7.38 -19.50 9.05
C PHE A 149 -6.21 -19.38 8.10
N SER A 150 -6.47 -18.71 6.98
CA SER A 150 -5.44 -18.26 6.04
C SER A 150 -5.69 -16.80 5.70
N VAL A 151 -4.62 -16.04 5.55
CA VAL A 151 -4.66 -14.63 5.18
C VAL A 151 -3.93 -14.44 3.85
N SER A 152 -4.47 -13.62 2.96
CA SER A 152 -3.88 -13.31 1.66
C SER A 152 -4.09 -11.84 1.33
N VAL A 153 -3.19 -11.29 0.51
CA VAL A 153 -3.33 -9.94 -0.06
C VAL A 153 -3.70 -10.10 -1.53
N LEU A 154 -4.68 -9.31 -1.98
CA LEU A 154 -5.15 -9.26 -3.36
C LEU A 154 -4.91 -7.85 -3.93
N ASP A 155 -5.11 -7.70 -5.24
CA ASP A 155 -5.05 -6.40 -5.93
C ASP A 155 -3.67 -5.71 -5.85
N LEU A 156 -2.61 -6.48 -6.10
CA LEU A 156 -1.20 -6.04 -6.04
C LEU A 156 -0.64 -5.59 -7.39
N ASP A 157 -1.50 -5.23 -8.34
CA ASP A 157 -1.07 -4.68 -9.62
C ASP A 157 -0.50 -3.26 -9.41
N LEU A 158 0.77 -3.07 -9.79
CA LEU A 158 1.46 -1.81 -9.58
C LEU A 158 0.71 -0.66 -10.28
N LYS A 159 0.41 0.41 -9.55
CA LYS A 159 -0.24 1.59 -10.13
C LYS A 159 0.57 2.14 -11.33
N PRO A 160 -0.08 2.50 -12.45
CA PRO A 160 0.62 3.00 -13.63
C PRO A 160 1.26 4.36 -13.36
N TYR A 161 2.39 4.62 -14.01
CA TYR A 161 3.15 5.86 -13.86
C TYR A 161 2.32 7.09 -14.25
N GLU A 162 1.51 6.96 -15.31
CA GLU A 162 0.65 8.02 -15.87
C GLU A 162 -0.51 8.41 -14.95
N SER A 163 -0.76 7.65 -13.87
CA SER A 163 -1.81 7.98 -12.90
C SER A 163 -1.42 9.09 -11.92
N ILE A 164 -0.13 9.39 -11.79
CA ILE A 164 0.37 10.36 -10.79
C ILE A 164 -0.25 11.76 -10.96
N PRO A 165 -0.33 12.35 -12.17
CA PRO A 165 -1.03 13.62 -12.37
C PRO A 165 -2.51 13.59 -12.00
N HIS A 166 -3.17 12.45 -12.21
CA HIS A 166 -4.55 12.29 -11.78
C HIS A 166 -4.66 12.28 -10.25
N GLN A 167 -3.78 11.56 -9.55
CA GLN A 167 -3.76 11.52 -8.08
C GLN A 167 -3.55 12.91 -7.48
N TYR A 168 -2.59 13.67 -7.99
CA TYR A 168 -2.35 15.05 -7.53
C TYR A 168 -3.60 15.94 -7.68
N LYS A 169 -4.30 15.85 -8.81
CA LYS A 169 -5.55 16.59 -9.03
C LYS A 169 -6.69 16.11 -8.13
N LEU A 170 -6.79 14.80 -7.91
CA LEU A 170 -7.83 14.21 -7.09
C LEU A 170 -7.66 14.61 -5.62
N ASP A 171 -6.45 14.52 -5.09
CA ASP A 171 -6.11 14.89 -3.72
C ASP A 171 -6.49 16.35 -3.44
N GLY A 172 -6.05 17.28 -4.31
CA GLY A 172 -6.42 18.68 -4.21
C GLY A 172 -7.94 18.91 -4.24
N LYS A 173 -8.71 18.11 -4.99
CA LYS A 173 -10.19 18.20 -4.96
C LYS A 173 -10.76 17.72 -3.63
N ILE A 174 -10.25 16.61 -3.10
CA ILE A 174 -10.70 16.02 -1.83
C ILE A 174 -10.45 17.01 -0.68
N VAL A 175 -9.23 17.51 -0.55
CA VAL A 175 -8.84 18.46 0.50
C VAL A 175 -9.67 19.74 0.40
N ASN A 176 -9.77 20.33 -0.79
CA ASN A 176 -10.55 21.56 -0.98
C ASN A 176 -12.04 21.37 -0.68
N TYR A 177 -12.61 20.23 -1.07
CA TYR A 177 -14.01 19.93 -0.77
C TYR A 177 -14.22 19.75 0.73
N TYR A 178 -13.35 19.01 1.41
CA TYR A 178 -13.41 18.83 2.85
C TYR A 178 -13.35 20.17 3.60
N LEU A 179 -12.37 21.02 3.28
CA LEU A 179 -12.19 22.33 3.92
C LEU A 179 -13.41 23.25 3.72
N LYS A 180 -14.00 23.27 2.52
CA LYS A 180 -15.23 24.04 2.25
C LYS A 180 -16.41 23.59 3.11
N ASN A 181 -16.58 22.29 3.30
CA ASN A 181 -17.69 21.75 4.08
C ASN A 181 -17.50 21.95 5.60
N VAL A 182 -16.27 21.93 6.10
CA VAL A 182 -15.98 22.26 7.50
C VAL A 182 -16.30 23.73 7.76
N GLN A 183 -15.82 24.64 6.91
CA GLN A 183 -16.10 26.08 7.03
C GLN A 183 -17.60 26.41 6.93
N ALA A 184 -18.35 25.68 6.09
CA ALA A 184 -19.80 25.85 5.97
C ALA A 184 -20.59 25.35 7.19
N LYS A 185 -20.05 24.43 8.00
CA LYS A 185 -20.68 23.95 9.25
C LYS A 185 -20.49 24.93 10.41
N ASP A 186 -19.43 25.73 10.38
CA ASP A 186 -19.18 26.80 11.35
C ASP A 186 -20.02 28.07 11.07
N ASP A 187 -20.72 28.11 9.93
CA ASP A 187 -21.66 29.17 9.57
C ASP A 187 -23.09 28.77 10.00
N PRO A 188 -23.72 29.47 10.99
CA PRO A 188 -24.93 28.99 11.68
C PRO A 188 -26.17 28.82 10.77
N VAL A 189 -26.14 29.34 9.54
CA VAL A 189 -27.25 29.31 8.58
C VAL A 189 -27.32 28.00 7.78
N MET A 190 -26.21 27.26 7.61
CA MET A 190 -26.12 26.07 6.74
C MET A 190 -26.18 24.72 7.48
N SER A 191 -26.11 24.72 8.81
CA SER A 191 -26.10 23.51 9.65
C SER A 191 -27.38 22.66 9.59
N SER A 192 -28.50 23.22 9.10
CA SER A 192 -29.80 22.54 9.05
C SER A 192 -30.01 21.67 7.80
N LEU A 193 -29.21 21.81 6.74
CA LEU A 193 -29.40 21.12 5.46
C LEU A 193 -28.68 19.76 5.34
N PHE A 194 -27.68 19.48 6.19
CA PHE A 194 -26.81 18.29 6.06
C PHE A 194 -27.08 17.19 7.10
N LYS A 195 -28.21 17.23 7.81
CA LYS A 195 -28.51 16.27 8.91
C LYS A 195 -29.05 14.90 8.47
N GLU A 196 -29.23 14.62 7.18
CA GLU A 196 -30.08 13.50 6.76
C GLU A 196 -29.40 12.23 6.19
N SER A 197 -28.08 12.06 6.21
CA SER A 197 -27.49 10.82 5.66
C SER A 197 -26.22 10.31 6.32
N GLU A 198 -26.25 10.04 7.63
CA GLU A 198 -25.19 9.29 8.30
C GLU A 198 -25.78 8.12 9.08
N ASP A 199 -26.19 7.08 8.36
CA ASP A 199 -26.39 5.76 8.95
C ASP A 199 -25.57 4.74 8.16
N CYS A 200 -24.25 4.78 8.36
CA CYS A 200 -23.32 3.79 7.81
C CYS A 200 -23.36 2.51 8.66
N THR A 201 -24.53 1.89 8.76
CA THR A 201 -24.67 0.61 9.46
C THR A 201 -24.18 -0.52 8.55
N LEU A 202 -23.13 -1.22 8.96
CA LEU A 202 -22.64 -2.43 8.29
C LEU A 202 -23.69 -3.54 8.37
N VAL A 203 -24.30 -3.89 7.24
CA VAL A 203 -25.29 -4.97 7.14
C VAL A 203 -24.57 -6.28 6.86
N LEU A 204 -24.40 -7.11 7.90
CA LEU A 204 -23.94 -8.49 7.72
C LEU A 204 -25.15 -9.35 7.32
N HIS A 205 -25.20 -9.73 6.05
CA HIS A 205 -26.17 -10.70 5.57
C HIS A 205 -25.86 -12.09 6.13
N LYS A 206 -26.82 -12.65 6.85
CA LYS A 206 -26.77 -14.04 7.31
C LYS A 206 -26.98 -14.96 6.10
N VAL A 207 -25.98 -15.79 5.79
CA VAL A 207 -26.10 -16.91 4.84
C VAL A 207 -26.63 -18.13 5.58
#